data_AF-A0A1I1VAC6-F1
#
_entry.id   AF-A0A1I1VAC6-F1
#
_cell.length_a   1.000
_cell.length_b   1.000
_cell.length_c   1.000
_cell.angle_alpha   90.00
_cell.angle_beta   90.00
_cell.angle_gamma   90.00
#
_symmetry.space_group_name_H-M   'P 1'
#
loop_
_entity.id
_entity.type
_entity.pdbx_description
1 polymer ?
#
loop_
_entity_poly.entity_id
_entity_poly.type
_entity_poly.pdbx_seq_one_letter_code
_entity_poly.pdbx_strand_id
1 'polypeptide(L)'
;MAEYTRQEILDEAKKLANMLANTEEIDRFKQVEAKVNDNKKVQQLIQKIKTLQKQAVNFQAYGKTEALKNVEEEIDRLHAEVDAIPVVQEFKETQGVVNDVLQLVSGTISREVTNDVITSTGGDLLSGETGTNYENNSSSK
;
A
#
# COMPACT_ATOMS: atom_id res chain seq x y z
N MET A 1 -10.24 -23.36 24.98
CA MET A 1 -11.12 -22.95 23.86
C MET A 1 -10.52 -21.68 23.29
N ALA A 2 -10.52 -21.49 21.97
CA ALA A 2 -10.08 -20.21 21.40
C ALA A 2 -11.07 -19.13 21.85
N GLU A 3 -10.56 -18.08 22.50
CA GLU A 3 -11.38 -17.00 23.07
C GLU A 3 -12.10 -16.18 21.98
N TYR A 4 -11.55 -16.16 20.76
CA TYR A 4 -12.12 -15.50 19.60
C TYR A 4 -12.08 -16.39 18.35
N THR A 5 -13.10 -16.26 17.51
CA THR A 5 -13.18 -16.90 16.19
C THR A 5 -12.55 -16.02 15.11
N ARG A 6 -12.16 -16.64 13.98
CA ARG A 6 -11.65 -15.89 12.82
C ARG A 6 -12.65 -14.86 12.30
N GLN A 7 -13.95 -15.17 12.39
CA GLN A 7 -14.99 -14.27 11.93
C GLN A 7 -15.06 -13.00 12.78
N GLU A 8 -14.98 -13.13 14.10
CA GLU A 8 -14.95 -11.99 15.03
C GLU A 8 -13.73 -11.09 14.77
N ILE A 9 -12.55 -11.68 14.55
CA ILE A 9 -11.33 -10.92 14.18
C ILE A 9 -11.52 -10.16 12.87
N LEU A 10 -12.13 -10.78 11.85
CA LEU A 10 -12.42 -10.10 10.59
C LEU A 10 -13.42 -8.95 10.75
N ASP A 11 -14.40 -9.10 11.62
CA ASP A 11 -15.39 -8.06 11.87
C ASP A 11 -14.79 -6.87 12.64
N GLU A 12 -13.88 -7.11 13.59
CA GLU A 12 -13.09 -6.04 14.22
C GLU A 12 -12.15 -5.36 13.21
N ALA A 13 -11.51 -6.11 12.32
CA ALA A 13 -10.68 -5.53 11.25
C ALA A 13 -11.49 -4.61 10.32
N LYS A 14 -12.74 -4.96 10.00
CA LYS A 14 -13.63 -4.08 9.22
C LYS A 14 -13.99 -2.81 9.97
N LYS A 15 -14.22 -2.88 11.29
CA LYS A 15 -14.46 -1.68 12.11
C LYS A 15 -13.25 -0.76 12.10
N LEU A 16 -12.05 -1.33 12.29
CA LEU A 16 -10.80 -0.58 12.19
C LEU A 16 -10.63 0.08 10.80
N ALA A 17 -10.90 -0.66 9.73
CA ALA A 17 -10.87 -0.11 8.37
C ALA A 17 -11.87 1.05 8.19
N ASN A 18 -13.07 0.96 8.78
CA ASN A 18 -14.04 2.04 8.77
C ASN A 18 -13.53 3.27 9.54
N MET A 19 -12.93 3.08 10.72
CA MET A 19 -12.33 4.17 11.49
C MET A 19 -11.24 4.87 10.68
N LEU A 20 -10.34 4.11 10.04
CA LEU A 20 -9.29 4.64 9.17
C LEU A 20 -9.88 5.41 7.99
N ALA A 21 -10.94 4.92 7.37
CA ALA A 21 -11.58 5.58 6.23
C ALA A 21 -12.21 6.95 6.55
N ASN A 22 -12.37 7.27 7.83
CA ASN A 22 -12.92 8.52 8.34
C ASN A 22 -11.87 9.38 9.05
N THR A 23 -10.57 9.18 8.76
CA THR A 23 -9.52 10.06 9.25
C THR A 23 -9.27 11.23 8.30
N GLU A 24 -8.65 12.30 8.83
CA GLU A 24 -8.34 13.52 8.07
C GLU A 24 -7.43 13.23 6.88
N GLU A 25 -6.49 12.29 7.00
CA GLU A 25 -5.58 11.89 5.93
C GLU A 25 -6.34 11.31 4.74
N ILE A 26 -7.33 10.45 5.03
CA ILE A 26 -8.17 9.84 4.01
C ILE A 26 -9.13 10.86 3.39
N ASP A 27 -9.66 11.79 4.18
CA ASP A 27 -10.52 12.85 3.65
C ASP A 27 -9.73 13.81 2.75
N ARG A 28 -8.49 14.15 3.11
CA ARG A 28 -7.59 14.90 2.24
C ARG A 28 -7.29 14.15 0.96
N PHE A 29 -7.04 12.84 1.03
CA PHE A 29 -6.86 11.99 -0.14
C PHE A 29 -8.08 12.07 -1.09
N LYS A 30 -9.31 11.90 -0.57
CA LYS A 30 -10.56 12.01 -1.36
C LYS A 30 -10.70 13.38 -2.04
N GLN A 31 -10.37 14.46 -1.34
CA GLN A 31 -10.46 15.82 -1.88
C GLN A 31 -9.47 16.04 -3.04
N VAL A 32 -8.23 15.60 -2.88
CA VAL A 32 -7.21 15.74 -3.91
C VAL A 32 -7.51 14.83 -5.10
N GLU A 33 -7.99 13.60 -4.85
CA GLU A 33 -8.47 12.69 -5.89
C GLU A 33 -9.55 13.35 -6.76
N ALA A 34 -10.54 14.00 -6.15
CA ALA A 34 -11.59 14.72 -6.89
C ALA A 34 -10.99 15.83 -7.78
N LYS A 35 -10.02 16.60 -7.27
CA LYS A 35 -9.33 17.64 -8.07
C LYS A 35 -8.55 17.04 -9.25
N VAL A 36 -7.91 15.89 -9.08
CA VAL A 36 -7.22 15.17 -10.17
C VAL A 36 -8.21 14.70 -11.22
N ASN A 37 -9.35 14.16 -10.79
CA ASN A 37 -10.40 13.68 -11.68
C ASN A 37 -11.04 14.81 -12.51
N ASP A 38 -11.22 15.99 -11.90
CA ASP A 38 -11.75 17.17 -12.59
C ASP A 38 -10.73 17.87 -13.49
N ASN A 39 -9.44 17.55 -13.36
CA ASN A 39 -8.39 18.18 -14.15
C ASN A 39 -8.39 17.67 -15.60
N LYS A 40 -8.92 18.49 -16.50
CA LYS A 40 -8.99 18.19 -17.96
C LYS A 40 -7.65 17.81 -18.57
N LYS A 41 -6.54 18.46 -18.17
CA LYS A 41 -5.20 18.16 -18.70
C LYS A 41 -4.78 16.74 -18.30
N VAL A 42 -4.95 16.39 -17.02
CA VAL A 42 -4.66 15.04 -16.52
C VAL A 42 -5.47 13.99 -17.28
N GLN A 43 -6.79 14.19 -17.40
CA GLN A 43 -7.67 13.24 -18.09
C GLN A 43 -7.28 13.04 -19.57
N GLN A 44 -6.91 14.12 -20.26
CA GLN A 44 -6.43 14.04 -21.64
C GLN A 44 -5.12 13.25 -21.76
N LEU A 45 -4.16 13.48 -20.87
CA LEU A 45 -2.89 12.76 -20.87
C LEU A 45 -3.09 11.27 -20.55
N ILE A 46 -3.91 10.96 -19.53
CA ILE A 46 -4.26 9.57 -19.19
C ILE A 46 -4.92 8.85 -20.37
N GLN A 47 -5.81 9.52 -21.09
CA GLN A 47 -6.46 8.92 -22.26
C GLN A 47 -5.47 8.64 -23.40
N LYS A 48 -4.49 9.51 -23.61
CA LYS A 48 -3.39 9.28 -24.57
C LYS A 48 -2.53 8.08 -24.14
N ILE A 49 -2.13 8.03 -22.88
CA ILE A 49 -1.34 6.92 -22.32
C ILE A 49 -2.07 5.59 -22.52
N LYS A 50 -3.37 5.51 -22.17
CA LYS A 50 -4.19 4.30 -22.38
C LYS A 50 -4.26 3.87 -23.85
N THR A 51 -4.25 4.83 -24.78
CA THR A 51 -4.27 4.54 -26.22
C THR A 51 -2.93 3.96 -26.67
N LEU A 52 -1.82 4.55 -26.21
CA LEU A 52 -0.47 4.06 -26.48
C LEU A 52 -0.22 2.69 -25.86
N GLN A 53 -0.68 2.43 -24.64
CA GLN A 53 -0.58 1.11 -24.00
C GLN A 53 -1.26 0.01 -24.83
N LYS A 54 -2.44 0.29 -25.40
CA LYS A 54 -3.10 -0.65 -26.33
C LYS A 54 -2.27 -0.89 -27.59
N GLN A 55 -1.64 0.16 -28.12
CA GLN A 55 -0.73 0.03 -29.26
C GLN A 55 0.53 -0.76 -28.92
N ALA A 56 1.09 -0.58 -27.72
CA ALA A 56 2.23 -1.34 -27.22
C ALA A 56 1.90 -2.84 -27.13
N VAL A 57 0.76 -3.20 -26.54
CA VAL A 57 0.28 -4.60 -26.48
C VAL A 57 0.15 -5.20 -27.89
N ASN A 58 -0.37 -4.42 -28.85
CA ASN A 58 -0.45 -4.84 -30.25
C ASN A 58 0.93 -5.05 -30.88
N PHE A 59 1.87 -4.13 -30.69
CA PHE A 59 3.23 -4.25 -31.22
C PHE A 59 4.00 -5.40 -30.60
N GLN A 60 3.83 -5.63 -29.30
CA GLN A 60 4.39 -6.80 -28.60
C GLN A 60 3.86 -8.10 -29.19
N ALA A 61 2.54 -8.21 -29.41
CA ALA A 61 1.92 -9.40 -30.00
C ALA A 61 2.42 -9.71 -31.42
N TYR A 62 2.75 -8.68 -32.20
CA TYR A 62 3.27 -8.82 -33.57
C TYR A 62 4.81 -8.77 -33.67
N GLY A 63 5.54 -8.76 -32.55
CA GLY A 63 7.00 -8.75 -32.53
C GLY A 63 7.66 -7.50 -33.12
N LYS A 64 6.96 -6.35 -33.14
CA LYS A 64 7.46 -5.08 -33.70
C LYS A 64 8.30 -4.32 -32.68
N THR A 65 9.50 -4.81 -32.41
CA THR A 65 10.39 -4.33 -31.33
C THR A 65 10.74 -2.83 -31.40
N GLU A 66 11.13 -2.32 -32.57
CA GLU A 66 11.44 -0.88 -32.74
C GLU A 66 10.23 0.02 -32.50
N ALA A 67 9.05 -0.38 -33.02
CA ALA A 67 7.82 0.38 -32.82
C ALA A 67 7.33 0.33 -31.37
N LEU A 68 7.50 -0.82 -30.70
CA LEU A 68 7.21 -0.99 -29.28
C LEU A 68 8.05 -0.03 -28.44
N LYS A 69 9.37 -0.02 -28.66
CA LYS A 69 10.29 0.86 -27.93
C LYS A 69 9.90 2.34 -28.05
N ASN A 70 9.61 2.81 -29.26
CA ASN A 70 9.18 4.21 -29.46
C ASN A 70 7.87 4.55 -28.73
N VAL A 71 6.93 3.60 -28.66
CA VAL A 71 5.68 3.79 -27.91
C VAL A 71 5.92 3.80 -26.41
N GLU A 72 6.81 2.96 -25.90
CA GLU A 72 7.19 2.94 -24.48
C GLU A 72 7.88 4.25 -24.08
N GLU A 73 8.82 4.76 -24.88
CA GLU A 73 9.45 6.07 -24.64
C GLU A 73 8.43 7.22 -24.63
N GLU A 74 7.43 7.17 -25.51
CA GLU A 74 6.34 8.15 -25.54
C GLU A 74 5.46 8.06 -24.29
N ILE A 75 5.13 6.84 -23.83
CA ILE A 75 4.38 6.60 -22.61
C ILE A 75 5.14 7.18 -21.41
N ASP A 76 6.44 6.92 -21.30
CA ASP A 76 7.29 7.43 -20.22
C ASP A 76 7.33 8.96 -20.22
N ARG A 77 7.45 9.59 -21.39
CA ARG A 77 7.39 11.05 -21.51
C ARG A 77 6.05 11.61 -21.04
N LEU A 78 4.95 10.97 -21.42
CA LEU A 78 3.60 11.41 -21.01
C LEU A 78 3.38 11.19 -19.50
N HIS A 79 3.91 10.11 -18.92
CA HIS A 79 3.90 9.91 -17.47
C HIS A 79 4.66 11.03 -16.74
N ALA A 80 5.86 11.38 -17.22
CA ALA A 80 6.60 12.51 -16.66
C ALA A 80 5.82 13.84 -16.77
N GLU A 81 5.08 14.06 -17.86
CA GLU A 81 4.23 15.23 -18.01
C GLU A 81 3.05 15.23 -17.02
N VAL A 82 2.41 14.07 -16.81
CA VAL A 82 1.34 13.91 -15.80
C VAL A 82 1.89 14.18 -14.40
N ASP A 83 3.06 13.63 -14.09
CA ASP A 83 3.72 13.74 -12.79
C ASP A 83 4.19 15.16 -12.46
N ALA A 84 4.47 15.97 -13.49
CA ALA A 84 4.83 17.37 -13.32
C ALA A 84 3.63 18.28 -12.99
N ILE A 85 2.38 17.76 -13.07
CA ILE A 85 1.19 18.56 -12.78
C ILE A 85 1.05 18.72 -11.25
N PRO A 86 0.92 19.95 -10.71
CA PRO A 86 0.90 20.19 -9.27
C PRO A 86 -0.16 19.37 -8.50
N VAL A 87 -1.37 19.24 -9.05
CA VAL A 87 -2.44 18.45 -8.39
C VAL A 87 -2.12 16.95 -8.35
N VAL A 88 -1.35 16.44 -9.31
CA VAL A 88 -0.90 15.04 -9.32
C VAL A 88 0.20 14.83 -8.29
N GLN A 89 1.09 15.81 -8.11
CA GLN A 89 2.10 15.75 -7.05
C GLN A 89 1.45 15.73 -5.66
N GLU A 90 0.49 16.63 -5.43
CA GLU A 90 -0.31 16.64 -4.20
C GLU A 90 -1.02 15.29 -3.99
N PHE A 91 -1.56 14.69 -5.05
CA PHE A 91 -2.19 13.37 -4.97
C PHE A 91 -1.21 12.28 -4.55
N LYS A 92 0.00 12.25 -5.15
CA LYS A 92 1.05 11.29 -4.78
C LYS A 92 1.50 11.46 -3.33
N GLU A 93 1.60 12.68 -2.83
CA GLU A 93 1.89 12.95 -1.42
C GLU A 93 0.80 12.37 -0.52
N THR A 94 -0.49 12.60 -0.85
CA THR A 94 -1.59 12.02 -0.07
C THR A 94 -1.60 10.48 -0.12
N GLN A 95 -1.24 9.87 -1.26
CA GLN A 95 -1.07 8.42 -1.36
C GLN A 95 0.03 7.89 -0.44
N GLY A 96 1.16 8.60 -0.35
CA GLY A 96 2.25 8.27 0.56
C GLY A 96 1.78 8.26 2.01
N VAL A 97 1.09 9.33 2.44
CA VAL A 97 0.54 9.44 3.81
C VAL A 97 -0.43 8.29 4.12
N VAL A 98 -1.33 7.97 3.21
CA VAL A 98 -2.27 6.84 3.40
C VAL A 98 -1.53 5.51 3.53
N ASN A 99 -0.50 5.28 2.72
CA ASN A 99 0.33 4.08 2.84
C ASN A 99 1.06 4.02 4.19
N ASP A 100 1.61 5.14 4.67
CA ASP A 100 2.31 5.21 5.95
C ASP A 100 1.37 4.87 7.12
N VAL A 101 0.13 5.36 7.08
CA VAL A 101 -0.92 5.01 8.06
C VAL A 101 -1.20 3.51 8.05
N LEU A 102 -1.37 2.91 6.86
CA LEU A 102 -1.62 1.47 6.72
C LEU A 102 -0.44 0.63 7.23
N GLN A 103 0.79 1.05 6.93
CA GLN A 103 2.00 0.39 7.41
C GLN A 103 2.15 0.50 8.93
N LEU A 104 1.86 1.65 9.52
CA LEU A 104 1.88 1.84 10.97
C LEU A 104 0.88 0.91 11.67
N VAL A 105 -0.35 0.83 11.16
CA VAL A 105 -1.39 -0.05 11.71
C VAL A 105 -0.98 -1.51 11.61
N SER A 106 -0.56 -1.97 10.43
CA SER A 106 -0.12 -3.35 10.23
C SER A 106 1.09 -3.71 11.09
N GLY A 107 2.06 -2.80 11.20
CA GLY A 107 3.25 -2.99 12.02
C GLY A 107 2.92 -3.05 13.51
N THR A 108 2.00 -2.20 13.97
CA THR A 108 1.51 -2.22 15.36
C THR A 108 0.82 -3.54 15.66
N ILE A 109 -0.12 -3.99 14.82
CA ILE A 109 -0.80 -5.28 15.00
C ILE A 109 0.21 -6.43 15.05
N SER A 110 1.15 -6.47 14.11
CA SER A 110 2.17 -7.53 14.08
C SER A 110 3.03 -7.54 15.35
N ARG A 111 3.42 -6.37 15.85
CA ARG A 111 4.24 -6.23 17.05
C ARG A 111 3.47 -6.66 18.30
N GLU A 112 2.24 -6.18 18.49
CA GLU A 112 1.44 -6.52 19.66
C GLU A 112 1.10 -8.02 19.70
N VAL A 113 0.74 -8.62 18.55
CA VAL A 113 0.57 -10.09 18.45
C VAL A 113 1.85 -10.84 18.84
N THR A 114 3.02 -10.35 18.41
CA THR A 114 4.30 -10.98 18.78
C THR A 114 4.58 -10.86 20.27
N ASN A 115 4.37 -9.68 20.86
CA ASN A 115 4.55 -9.43 22.30
C ASN A 115 3.62 -10.30 23.14
N ASP A 116 2.35 -10.41 22.75
CA ASP A 116 1.36 -11.25 23.45
C ASP A 116 1.72 -12.72 23.37
N VAL A 117 2.25 -13.21 22.23
CA VAL A 117 2.74 -14.58 22.10
C VAL A 117 3.99 -14.82 22.98
N ILE A 118 4.93 -13.88 23.04
CA ILE A 118 6.12 -14.00 23.89
C ILE A 118 5.74 -14.04 25.37
N THR A 119 4.89 -13.10 25.81
CA THR A 119 4.46 -13.01 27.22
C THR A 119 3.58 -14.19 27.63
N SER A 120 2.63 -14.61 26.79
CA SER A 120 1.76 -15.75 27.07
C SER A 120 2.50 -17.08 27.10
N THR A 121 3.66 -17.17 26.44
CA THR A 121 4.55 -18.35 26.50
C THR A 121 5.58 -18.30 27.62
N GLY A 122 5.63 -17.23 28.44
CA GLY A 122 6.61 -17.08 29.52
C GLY A 122 8.01 -16.68 29.04
N GLY A 123 8.12 -16.13 27.83
CA GLY A 123 9.36 -15.62 27.24
C GLY A 123 9.75 -14.22 27.73
N ASP A 124 10.91 -13.74 27.29
CA ASP A 124 11.42 -12.41 27.62
C ASP A 124 11.24 -11.44 26.44
N LEU A 125 10.51 -10.34 26.69
CA LEU A 125 10.26 -9.27 25.72
C LEU A 125 11.55 -8.54 25.32
N LEU A 126 12.57 -8.48 26.20
CA LEU A 126 13.85 -7.82 25.91
C LEU A 126 14.72 -8.65 24.95
N SER A 127 14.64 -9.98 25.04
CA SER A 127 15.37 -10.90 24.16
C SER A 127 14.60 -11.29 22.89
N GLY A 128 13.28 -11.10 22.87
CA GLY A 128 12.41 -11.50 21.75
C GLY A 128 12.20 -13.02 21.66
N GLU A 129 12.55 -13.76 22.71
CA GLU A 129 12.48 -15.22 22.72
C GLU A 129 11.19 -15.71 23.42
N THR A 130 10.49 -16.67 22.81
CA THR A 130 9.36 -17.38 23.44
C THR A 130 9.85 -18.32 24.55
N GLY A 131 9.00 -18.64 25.52
CA GLY A 131 9.44 -19.38 26.73
C GLY A 131 10.10 -20.73 26.48
N THR A 132 9.74 -21.46 25.42
CA THR A 132 10.40 -22.72 25.03
C THR A 132 11.86 -22.56 24.63
N ASN A 133 12.25 -21.38 24.12
CA ASN A 133 13.64 -21.06 23.78
C ASN A 133 14.38 -20.50 25.00
N TYR A 134 13.71 -19.67 25.81
CA TYR A 134 14.27 -19.11 27.04
C TYR A 134 14.64 -20.20 28.07
N GLU A 135 13.77 -21.19 28.31
CA GLU A 135 14.05 -22.28 29.25
C GLU A 135 15.22 -23.18 28.79
N ASN A 136 15.33 -23.46 27.49
CA ASN A 136 16.44 -24.26 26.94
C ASN A 136 17.80 -23.53 27.01
N ASN A 137 17.81 -22.20 26.83
CA ASN A 137 19.03 -21.39 26.88
C ASN A 137 19.48 -21.12 28.33
N SER A 138 18.52 -20.97 29.25
CA SER A 138 18.76 -20.84 30.71
C SER A 138 19.29 -22.12 31.34
N SER A 139 18.89 -23.28 30.82
CA SER A 139 19.30 -24.60 31.32
C SER A 139 20.65 -25.09 30.78
N SER A 140 21.25 -24.34 29.86
CA SER A 140 22.57 -24.64 29.26
C SER A 140 23.71 -23.76 29.81
N LYS A 141 23.47 -22.98 30.87
CA LYS A 141 24.46 -22.16 31.57
C LYS A 141 24.70 -22.62 33.00
#